data_AF-A0A9P5L527-F1
#
_entry.id   AF-A0A9P5L527-F1
#
_cell.length_a   1.000
_cell.length_b   1.000
_cell.length_c   1.000
_cell.angle_alpha   90.00
_cell.angle_beta   90.00
_cell.angle_gamma   90.00
#
_symmetry.space_group_name_H-M   'P 1'
#
loop_
_entity.id
_entity.type
_entity.pdbx_description
1 polymer ?
#
loop_
_entity_poly.entity_id
_entity_poly.type
_entity_poly.pdbx_seq_one_letter_code
_entity_poly.pdbx_strand_id
1 'polypeptide(L)'
;MASTSAPTIPSLKQSFLTTQTTLLAQPLAPSRSWQAANDASDEPLPERAVDDALFALNHSIQQHCHRLYAPQANRNIAEQINKTYTEDAQRRLGPGFDDAGEGALGREMDLTDHDTIEALPETWISEKDINDYPMEAKLYADAVRRLSELDEQRKQLRDQVARLNRLKSVVQPLQTGESGAGIQENLLTRNGPVEKELERMRFLLARVGGRVNALPDGGGSDAASQAVPVTSSDSLGLARKRRIDQFLADAKVFPS
;
A
#
# COMPACT_ATOMS: atom_id res chain seq x y z
N MET A 1 4.27 23.00 -14.33
CA MET A 1 5.27 22.97 -13.23
C MET A 1 5.28 21.56 -12.68
N ALA A 2 6.12 20.66 -13.21
CA ALA A 2 6.20 19.29 -12.71
C ALA A 2 6.90 19.33 -11.35
N SER A 3 6.20 18.96 -10.28
CA SER A 3 6.76 18.78 -8.95
C SER A 3 7.87 17.74 -9.04
N THR A 4 9.12 18.16 -8.85
CA THR A 4 10.26 17.26 -8.74
C THR A 4 10.10 16.45 -7.47
N SER A 5 9.48 15.28 -7.58
CA SER A 5 9.53 14.23 -6.56
C SER A 5 10.97 14.05 -6.11
N ALA A 6 11.18 13.80 -4.81
CA ALA A 6 12.50 13.41 -4.31
C ALA A 6 13.03 12.24 -5.18
N PRO A 7 14.30 12.29 -5.60
CA PRO A 7 14.87 11.26 -6.47
C PRO A 7 14.85 9.92 -5.72
N THR A 8 14.23 8.91 -6.30
CA THR A 8 14.24 7.54 -5.77
C THR A 8 15.63 6.92 -5.99
N ILE A 9 16.03 5.98 -5.13
CA ILE A 9 17.29 5.22 -5.29
C ILE A 9 17.47 4.63 -6.71
N PRO A 10 16.45 3.96 -7.32
CA PRO A 10 16.57 3.50 -8.71
C PRO A 10 16.73 4.63 -9.72
N SER A 11 16.12 5.82 -9.49
CA SER A 11 16.33 6.97 -10.38
C SER A 11 17.75 7.53 -10.30
N LEU A 12 18.38 7.49 -9.12
CA LEU A 12 19.79 7.86 -8.96
C LEU A 12 20.69 6.87 -9.69
N LYS A 13 20.47 5.56 -9.49
CA LYS A 13 21.19 4.50 -10.22
C LYS A 13 21.02 4.64 -11.73
N GLN A 14 19.81 4.93 -12.21
CA GLN A 14 19.53 5.20 -13.62
C GLN A 14 20.31 6.43 -14.11
N SER A 15 20.30 7.53 -13.36
CA SER A 15 21.04 8.75 -13.72
C SER A 15 22.55 8.48 -13.83
N PHE A 16 23.12 7.72 -12.89
CA PHE A 16 24.51 7.30 -12.94
C PHE A 16 24.82 6.45 -14.18
N LEU A 17 23.98 5.46 -14.50
CA LEU A 17 24.17 4.66 -15.72
C LEU A 17 24.10 5.53 -16.98
N THR A 18 23.19 6.51 -17.04
CA THR A 18 23.11 7.43 -18.17
C THR A 18 24.33 8.33 -18.29
N THR A 19 24.88 8.83 -17.18
CA THR A 19 26.10 9.68 -17.22
C THR A 19 27.31 8.88 -17.64
N GLN A 20 27.50 7.67 -17.10
CA GLN A 20 28.60 6.79 -17.51
C GLN A 20 28.50 6.37 -18.98
N THR A 21 27.29 6.05 -19.44
CA THR A 21 27.07 5.73 -20.87
C THR A 21 27.39 6.91 -21.77
N THR A 22 27.04 8.13 -21.34
CA THR A 22 27.35 9.36 -22.10
C THR A 22 28.85 9.62 -22.18
N LEU A 23 29.58 9.36 -21.09
CA LEU A 23 31.04 9.46 -21.09
C LEU A 23 31.69 8.42 -22.02
N LEU A 24 31.19 7.18 -22.02
CA LEU A 24 31.69 6.12 -22.90
C LEU A 24 31.33 6.34 -24.38
N ALA A 25 30.23 7.05 -24.65
CA ALA A 25 29.80 7.41 -26.01
C ALA A 25 30.49 8.68 -26.54
N GLN A 26 31.42 9.28 -25.79
CA GLN A 26 32.14 10.47 -26.22
C GLN A 26 32.99 10.14 -27.47
N PRO A 27 32.94 10.98 -28.52
CA PRO A 27 33.70 10.72 -29.73
C PRO A 27 35.20 10.72 -29.42
N LEU A 28 35.88 9.71 -29.94
CA LEU A 28 37.33 9.58 -29.85
C LEU A 28 37.98 10.55 -30.82
N ALA A 29 39.02 11.22 -30.33
CA ALA A 29 39.91 12.06 -31.11
C ALA A 29 41.33 11.49 -31.01
N PRO A 30 42.15 11.65 -32.07
CA PRO A 30 43.52 11.21 -32.03
C PRO A 30 44.28 12.00 -30.95
N SER A 31 45.08 11.31 -30.15
CA SER A 31 45.86 11.98 -29.11
C SER A 31 46.97 12.83 -29.73
N ARG A 32 47.34 13.94 -29.07
CA ARG A 32 48.44 14.81 -29.55
C ARG A 32 49.77 14.08 -29.69
N SER A 33 50.02 13.08 -28.84
CA SER A 33 51.21 12.24 -28.93
C SER A 33 51.20 11.34 -30.16
N TRP A 34 50.03 10.80 -30.52
CA TRP A 34 49.87 10.01 -31.74
C TRP A 34 50.03 10.87 -33.00
N GLN A 35 49.44 12.07 -33.01
CA GLN A 35 49.60 13.01 -34.13
C GLN A 35 51.08 13.35 -34.37
N ALA A 36 51.81 13.74 -33.31
CA ALA A 36 53.24 14.04 -33.42
C ALA A 36 54.08 12.84 -33.89
N ALA A 37 53.69 11.62 -33.52
CA ALA A 37 54.36 10.41 -33.97
C ALA A 37 54.05 10.06 -35.44
N ASN A 38 52.82 10.30 -35.90
CA ASN A 38 52.42 10.13 -37.30
C ASN A 38 53.14 11.14 -38.20
N ASP A 39 53.21 12.40 -37.79
CA ASP A 39 53.89 13.47 -38.54
C ASP A 39 55.41 13.28 -38.62
N ALA A 40 56.01 12.63 -37.62
CA ALA A 40 57.44 12.33 -37.56
C ALA A 40 57.82 11.00 -38.23
N SER A 41 56.86 10.25 -38.76
CA SER A 41 57.11 8.96 -39.41
C SER A 41 57.54 9.12 -40.87
N ASP A 42 58.34 8.18 -41.39
CA ASP A 42 58.80 8.19 -42.78
C ASP A 42 57.65 7.95 -43.78
N GLU A 43 56.55 7.33 -43.35
CA GLU A 43 55.32 7.09 -44.12
C GLU A 43 54.08 7.54 -43.30
N PRO A 44 53.77 8.85 -43.27
CA PRO A 44 52.63 9.37 -42.50
C PRO A 44 51.31 8.90 -43.09
N LEU A 45 50.39 8.47 -42.23
CA LEU A 45 49.01 8.18 -42.64
C LEU A 45 48.31 9.47 -43.07
N PRO A 46 47.59 9.46 -44.21
CA PRO A 46 46.88 10.65 -44.67
C PRO A 46 45.75 10.99 -43.69
N GLU A 47 45.67 12.25 -43.28
CA GLU A 47 44.68 12.78 -42.32
C GLU A 47 43.25 12.37 -42.68
N ARG A 48 42.92 12.40 -43.98
CA ARG A 48 41.60 11.97 -44.48
C ARG A 48 41.25 10.52 -44.18
N ALA A 49 42.20 9.58 -44.30
CA ALA A 49 41.94 8.18 -44.00
C ALA A 49 41.76 7.96 -42.49
N VAL A 50 42.46 8.74 -41.68
CA VAL A 50 42.35 8.74 -40.22
C VAL A 50 40.99 9.29 -39.81
N ASP A 51 40.56 10.41 -40.39
CA ASP A 51 39.25 11.03 -40.15
C ASP A 51 38.10 10.11 -40.57
N ASP A 52 38.20 9.47 -41.75
CA ASP A 52 37.19 8.53 -42.24
C ASP A 52 37.08 7.31 -41.31
N ALA A 53 38.22 6.77 -40.85
CA ALA A 53 38.25 5.64 -39.91
C ALA A 53 37.70 6.04 -38.53
N LEU A 54 38.05 7.22 -38.02
CA LEU A 54 37.53 7.75 -36.75
C LEU A 54 36.03 8.03 -36.84
N PHE A 55 35.56 8.56 -37.96
CA PHE A 55 34.14 8.78 -38.19
C PHE A 55 33.37 7.45 -38.17
N ALA A 56 33.86 6.43 -38.87
CA ALA A 56 33.25 5.10 -38.87
C ALA A 56 33.24 4.45 -37.47
N LEU A 57 34.34 4.57 -36.72
CA LEU A 57 34.45 4.06 -35.36
C LEU A 57 33.49 4.77 -34.40
N ASN A 58 33.49 6.11 -34.41
CA ASN A 58 32.60 6.92 -33.58
C ASN A 58 31.13 6.64 -33.90
N HIS A 59 30.79 6.46 -35.18
CA HIS A 59 29.45 6.07 -35.60
C HIS A 59 29.06 4.68 -35.06
N SER A 60 29.96 3.70 -35.13
CA SER A 60 29.75 2.35 -34.58
C SER A 60 29.52 2.39 -33.05
N ILE A 61 30.34 3.15 -32.33
CA ILE A 61 30.20 3.35 -30.87
C ILE A 61 28.84 3.97 -30.54
N GLN A 62 28.44 5.02 -31.24
CA GLN A 62 27.14 5.66 -31.04
C GLN A 62 25.96 4.71 -31.31
N GLN A 63 26.02 3.94 -32.39
CA GLN A 63 25.01 2.93 -32.71
C GLN A 63 24.92 1.85 -31.63
N HIS A 64 26.07 1.36 -31.16
CA HIS A 64 26.14 0.36 -30.11
C HIS A 64 25.58 0.89 -28.79
N CYS A 65 26.01 2.08 -28.36
CA CYS A 65 25.52 2.72 -27.14
C CYS A 65 24.01 2.96 -27.18
N HIS A 66 23.47 3.41 -28.32
CA HIS A 66 22.04 3.64 -28.45
C HIS A 66 21.21 2.35 -28.44
N ARG A 67 21.74 1.26 -29.02
CA ARG A 67 21.05 -0.05 -29.07
C ARG A 67 21.07 -0.79 -27.74
N LEU A 68 22.22 -0.79 -27.04
CA LEU A 68 22.37 -1.56 -25.80
C LEU A 68 21.88 -0.80 -24.56
N TYR A 69 22.11 0.51 -24.51
CA TYR A 69 21.75 1.33 -23.35
C TYR A 69 20.49 2.15 -23.61
N ALA A 70 19.45 1.49 -24.11
CA ALA A 70 18.14 2.10 -24.26
C ALA A 70 17.63 2.61 -22.89
N PRO A 71 16.91 3.74 -22.81
CA PRO A 71 16.48 4.32 -21.53
C PRO A 71 15.69 3.34 -20.64
N GLN A 72 14.89 2.47 -21.27
CA GLN A 72 14.11 1.44 -20.58
C GLN A 72 15.00 0.31 -20.05
N ALA A 73 16.04 -0.09 -20.80
CA ALA A 73 17.00 -1.09 -20.36
C ALA A 73 17.81 -0.58 -19.15
N ASN A 74 18.27 0.68 -19.19
CA ASN A 74 18.96 1.30 -18.06
C ASN A 74 18.09 1.39 -16.81
N ARG A 75 16.79 1.63 -16.97
CA ARG A 75 15.85 1.60 -15.85
C ARG A 75 15.72 0.18 -15.26
N ASN A 76 15.51 -0.83 -16.09
CA ASN A 76 15.39 -2.22 -15.64
C ASN A 76 16.67 -2.69 -14.94
N ILE A 77 17.86 -2.35 -15.47
CA ILE A 77 19.14 -2.66 -14.84
C ILE A 77 19.27 -1.94 -13.49
N ALA A 78 18.89 -0.67 -13.42
CA ALA A 78 18.90 0.08 -12.16
C ALA A 78 17.98 -0.57 -11.10
N GLU A 79 16.80 -1.05 -11.51
CA GLU A 79 15.86 -1.77 -10.64
C GLU A 79 16.41 -3.15 -10.23
N GLN A 80 17.05 -3.89 -11.14
CA GLN A 80 17.69 -5.18 -10.83
C GLN A 80 18.85 -5.02 -9.85
N ILE A 81 19.73 -4.06 -10.09
CA ILE A 81 20.82 -3.71 -9.16
C ILE A 81 20.19 -3.39 -7.81
N ASN A 82 19.16 -2.53 -7.77
CA ASN A 82 18.49 -2.20 -6.53
C ASN A 82 17.98 -3.45 -5.80
N LYS A 83 17.28 -4.33 -6.52
CA LYS A 83 16.77 -5.59 -5.98
C LYS A 83 17.88 -6.49 -5.42
N THR A 84 18.99 -6.66 -6.14
CA THR A 84 20.11 -7.46 -5.67
C THR A 84 20.75 -6.88 -4.41
N TYR A 85 20.91 -5.55 -4.33
CA TYR A 85 21.42 -4.90 -3.12
C TYR A 85 20.46 -5.04 -1.94
N THR A 86 19.14 -4.91 -2.17
CA THR A 86 18.14 -5.12 -1.10
C THR A 86 18.09 -6.58 -0.66
N GLU A 87 18.20 -7.54 -1.58
CA GLU A 87 18.25 -8.97 -1.26
C GLU A 87 19.53 -9.34 -0.53
N ASP A 88 20.68 -8.78 -0.91
CA ASP A 88 21.95 -8.98 -0.21
C ASP A 88 21.91 -8.37 1.20
N ALA A 89 21.34 -7.16 1.33
CA ALA A 89 21.10 -6.56 2.64
C ALA A 89 20.19 -7.44 3.49
N GLN A 90 19.09 -7.96 2.94
CA GLN A 90 18.18 -8.85 3.67
C GLN A 90 18.84 -10.18 4.05
N ARG A 91 19.70 -10.75 3.20
CA ARG A 91 20.48 -11.96 3.52
C ARG A 91 21.46 -11.72 4.67
N ARG A 92 22.10 -10.55 4.71
CA ARG A 92 22.98 -10.15 5.82
C ARG A 92 22.20 -9.90 7.11
N LEU A 93 20.94 -9.49 7.01
CA LEU A 93 20.03 -9.27 8.14
C LEU A 93 19.24 -10.54 8.56
N GLY A 94 19.42 -11.69 7.86
CA GLY A 94 18.75 -12.95 8.19
C GLY A 94 19.11 -13.47 9.60
N PRO A 95 18.46 -14.56 10.08
CA PRO A 95 18.45 -15.00 11.49
C PRO A 95 19.78 -15.64 11.97
N GLY A 96 20.91 -15.13 11.49
CA GLY A 96 22.27 -15.42 11.91
C GLY A 96 22.98 -14.14 12.38
N PHE A 97 22.24 -13.23 13.02
CA PHE A 97 22.78 -12.02 13.65
C PHE A 97 23.78 -12.31 14.80
N ASP A 98 24.00 -13.58 15.13
CA ASP A 98 24.88 -14.02 16.21
C ASP A 98 26.33 -14.34 15.76
N ASP A 99 26.63 -14.53 14.46
CA ASP A 99 27.95 -15.09 14.05
C ASP A 99 28.64 -14.38 12.87
N ALA A 100 27.97 -13.44 12.18
CA ALA A 100 28.56 -12.72 11.05
C ALA A 100 28.66 -11.21 11.31
N GLY A 101 29.58 -10.80 12.17
CA GLY A 101 30.07 -9.41 12.24
C GLY A 101 28.96 -8.36 12.37
N GLU A 102 28.30 -8.38 13.52
CA GLU A 102 27.74 -7.24 14.25
C GLU A 102 27.98 -5.86 13.59
N GLY A 103 26.99 -5.33 12.85
CA GLY A 103 27.02 -3.96 12.31
C GLY A 103 26.69 -3.75 10.83
N ALA A 104 26.25 -4.77 10.10
CA ALA A 104 25.93 -4.61 8.67
C ALA A 104 24.53 -4.00 8.44
N LEU A 105 24.27 -2.80 8.96
CA LEU A 105 23.24 -1.94 8.40
C LEU A 105 23.64 -1.68 6.94
N GLY A 106 22.99 -2.34 5.99
CA GLY A 106 23.29 -2.15 4.58
C GLY A 106 23.16 -0.66 4.24
N ARG A 107 24.19 -0.07 3.63
CA ARG A 107 24.20 1.35 3.18
C ARG A 107 22.99 1.75 2.32
N GLU A 108 22.28 0.77 1.78
CA GLU A 108 21.12 0.90 0.91
C GLU A 108 19.79 0.52 1.63
N MET A 109 19.78 0.40 2.96
CA MET A 109 18.57 0.06 3.69
C MET A 109 17.52 1.15 3.51
N ASP A 110 16.31 0.74 3.10
CA ASP A 110 15.21 1.66 2.92
C ASP A 110 14.66 2.07 4.29
N LEU A 111 15.05 3.27 4.74
CA LEU A 111 14.58 3.89 5.99
C LEU A 111 13.16 4.45 5.86
N THR A 112 12.45 4.15 4.77
CA THR A 112 11.03 4.43 4.64
C THR A 112 10.16 3.21 4.95
N ASP A 113 10.70 2.01 5.11
CA ASP A 113 9.88 0.86 5.48
C ASP A 113 9.65 0.78 7.00
N HIS A 114 8.49 0.32 7.47
CA HIS A 114 8.20 0.26 8.91
C HIS A 114 9.06 -0.82 9.59
N ASP A 115 9.11 -2.00 8.97
CA ASP A 115 9.78 -3.18 9.52
C ASP A 115 11.30 -2.95 9.65
N THR A 116 11.89 -2.18 8.73
CA THR A 116 13.32 -1.81 8.79
C THR A 116 13.61 -0.82 9.91
N ILE A 117 12.67 0.10 10.19
CA ILE A 117 12.78 1.09 11.27
C ILE A 117 12.67 0.41 12.63
N GLU A 118 11.74 -0.53 12.78
CA GLU A 118 11.60 -1.31 14.01
C GLU A 118 12.80 -2.24 14.26
N ALA A 119 13.47 -2.72 13.20
CA ALA A 119 14.67 -3.54 13.32
C ALA A 119 15.94 -2.74 13.67
N LEU A 120 15.90 -1.40 13.67
CA LEU A 120 17.06 -0.58 14.03
C LEU A 120 17.34 -0.67 15.54
N PRO A 121 18.60 -0.87 15.94
CA PRO A 121 18.95 -0.81 17.36
C PRO A 121 18.83 0.62 17.88
N GLU A 122 18.29 0.77 19.09
CA GLU A 122 18.11 2.07 19.75
C GLU A 122 19.46 2.75 20.09
N THR A 123 20.50 1.94 20.30
CA THR A 123 21.87 2.40 20.62
C THR A 123 22.86 1.94 19.57
N TRP A 124 23.98 2.67 19.47
CA TRP A 124 25.09 2.26 18.62
C TRP A 124 25.58 0.86 19.04
N ILE A 125 25.84 -0.01 18.06
CA ILE A 125 26.01 -1.46 18.31
C ILE A 125 27.38 -1.75 18.96
N SER A 126 28.43 -1.03 18.56
CA SER A 126 29.80 -1.26 19.06
C SER A 126 30.13 -0.37 20.26
N GLU A 127 30.32 -0.97 21.44
CA GLU A 127 30.77 -0.25 22.65
C GLU A 127 32.15 0.40 22.49
N LYS A 128 33.01 -0.14 21.62
CA LYS A 128 34.32 0.44 21.32
C LYS A 128 34.17 1.77 20.58
N ASP A 129 33.29 1.80 19.60
CA ASP A 129 33.03 3.01 18.80
C ASP A 129 32.26 4.07 19.60
N ILE A 130 31.46 3.67 20.60
CA ILE A 130 30.85 4.60 21.55
C ILE A 130 31.91 5.36 22.35
N ASN A 131 32.99 4.68 22.74
CA ASN A 131 34.09 5.30 23.48
C ASN A 131 34.95 6.19 22.59
N ASP A 132 35.18 5.78 21.34
CA ASP A 132 35.98 6.55 20.38
C ASP A 132 35.19 7.77 19.82
N TYR A 133 33.87 7.63 19.64
CA TYR A 133 32.98 8.63 19.04
C TYR A 133 31.67 8.84 19.85
N PRO A 134 31.74 9.41 21.06
CA PRO A 134 30.58 9.55 21.94
C PRO A 134 29.51 10.53 21.43
N MET A 135 29.90 11.49 20.59
CA MET A 135 28.96 12.45 20.00
C MET A 135 28.14 11.82 18.87
N GLU A 136 28.76 10.96 18.06
CA GLU A 136 28.10 10.28 16.94
C GLU A 136 27.10 9.25 17.45
N ALA A 137 27.43 8.54 18.53
CA ALA A 137 26.50 7.64 19.21
C ALA A 137 25.24 8.35 19.72
N LYS A 138 25.37 9.57 20.27
CA LYS A 138 24.23 10.38 20.70
C LYS A 138 23.40 10.88 19.52
N LEU A 139 24.05 11.36 18.47
CA LEU A 139 23.37 11.81 17.25
C LEU A 139 22.59 10.67 16.59
N TYR A 140 23.15 9.45 16.61
CA TYR A 140 22.45 8.25 16.15
C TYR A 140 21.19 7.99 16.98
N ALA A 141 21.30 7.96 18.30
CA ALA A 141 20.14 7.73 19.18
C ALA A 141 19.04 8.79 18.98
N ASP A 142 19.43 10.06 18.85
CA ASP A 142 18.50 11.16 18.55
C ASP A 142 17.83 11.00 17.17
N ALA A 143 18.59 10.55 16.16
CA ALA A 143 18.08 10.31 14.82
C ALA A 143 17.11 9.13 14.78
N VAL A 144 17.42 8.00 15.43
CA VAL A 144 16.54 6.83 15.53
C VAL A 144 15.23 7.22 16.23
N ARG A 145 15.29 7.96 17.34
CA ARG A 145 14.09 8.46 18.03
C ARG A 145 13.23 9.35 17.14
N ARG A 146 13.85 10.27 16.39
CA ARG A 146 13.11 11.13 15.46
C ARG A 146 12.47 10.31 14.34
N LEU A 147 13.15 9.27 13.89
CA LEU A 147 12.70 8.43 12.79
C LEU A 147 11.50 7.57 13.21
N SER A 148 11.52 6.99 14.41
CA SER A 148 10.36 6.28 14.97
C SER A 148 9.16 7.22 15.18
N GLU A 149 9.37 8.44 15.70
CA GLU A 149 8.29 9.43 15.84
C GLU A 149 7.62 9.78 14.50
N LEU A 150 8.43 10.04 13.46
CA LEU A 150 7.92 10.33 12.13
C LEU A 150 7.18 9.14 11.52
N ASP A 151 7.62 7.92 11.81
CA ASP A 151 6.97 6.72 11.34
C ASP A 151 5.62 6.48 12.02
N GLU A 152 5.52 6.72 13.32
CA GLU A 152 4.25 6.71 14.05
C GLU A 152 3.26 7.74 13.48
N GLN A 153 3.71 8.98 13.23
CA GLN A 153 2.89 10.02 12.61
C GLN A 153 2.40 9.59 11.22
N ARG A 154 3.27 8.96 10.43
CA ARG A 154 2.95 8.45 9.11
C ARG A 154 1.93 7.30 9.17
N LYS A 155 2.03 6.40 10.14
CA LYS A 155 1.07 5.33 10.40
C LYS A 155 -0.31 5.89 10.74
N GLN A 156 -0.37 6.86 11.64
CA GLN A 156 -1.61 7.55 12.01
C GLN A 156 -2.28 8.22 10.79
N LEU A 157 -1.50 8.90 9.94
CA LEU A 157 -2.03 9.51 8.71
C LEU A 157 -2.55 8.46 7.73
N ARG A 158 -1.85 7.33 7.56
CA ARG A 158 -2.32 6.23 6.70
C ARG A 158 -3.63 5.64 7.22
N ASP A 159 -3.76 5.45 8.53
CA ASP A 159 -5.00 4.96 9.14
C ASP A 159 -6.16 5.93 8.97
N GLN A 160 -5.92 7.24 9.10
CA GLN A 160 -6.92 8.27 8.82
C GLN A 160 -7.36 8.23 7.35
N VAL A 161 -6.41 8.15 6.42
CA VAL A 161 -6.71 8.04 4.98
C VAL A 161 -7.48 6.76 4.68
N ALA A 162 -7.10 5.62 5.26
CA ALA A 162 -7.81 4.35 5.11
C ALA A 162 -9.25 4.44 5.64
N ARG A 163 -9.44 5.05 6.82
CA ARG A 163 -10.77 5.31 7.39
C ARG A 163 -11.61 6.19 6.48
N LEU A 164 -11.06 7.29 5.97
CA LEU A 164 -11.77 8.20 5.06
C LEU A 164 -12.11 7.52 3.74
N ASN A 165 -11.22 6.70 3.18
CA ASN A 165 -11.48 5.93 1.98
C ASN A 165 -12.57 4.87 2.21
N ARG A 166 -12.60 4.23 3.38
CA ARG A 166 -13.68 3.31 3.77
C ARG A 166 -15.01 4.04 3.93
N LEU A 167 -15.03 5.21 4.54
CA LEU A 167 -16.25 6.03 4.62
C LEU A 167 -16.69 6.47 3.24
N LYS A 168 -15.76 6.88 2.37
CA LYS A 168 -16.04 7.23 0.99
C LYS A 168 -16.67 6.06 0.23
N SER A 169 -16.14 4.84 0.37
CA SER A 169 -16.72 3.67 -0.31
C SER A 169 -18.10 3.28 0.21
N VAL A 170 -18.37 3.47 1.51
CA VAL A 170 -19.72 3.25 2.10
C VAL A 170 -20.70 4.34 1.68
N VAL A 171 -20.24 5.58 1.54
CA VAL A 171 -21.08 6.72 1.15
C VAL A 171 -21.33 6.76 -0.35
N GLN A 172 -20.38 6.29 -1.18
CA GLN A 172 -20.50 6.25 -2.64
C GLN A 172 -21.80 5.60 -3.17
N PRO A 173 -22.30 4.45 -2.68
CA PRO A 173 -23.58 3.89 -3.11
C PRO A 173 -24.80 4.70 -2.62
N LEU A 174 -24.65 5.52 -1.59
CA LEU A 174 -25.70 6.41 -1.08
C LEU A 174 -25.71 7.77 -1.80
N GLN A 175 -24.67 8.07 -2.59
CA GLN A 175 -24.63 9.23 -3.48
C GLN A 175 -25.39 8.90 -4.76
N THR A 176 -26.70 9.20 -4.78
CA THR A 176 -27.49 9.13 -6.02
C THR A 176 -27.06 10.24 -6.98
N GLY A 177 -26.83 9.88 -8.25
CA GLY A 177 -26.39 10.78 -9.31
C GLY A 177 -27.35 11.95 -9.60
N GLU A 178 -26.75 13.06 -10.04
CA GLU A 178 -27.28 14.27 -10.71
C GLU A 178 -28.50 15.02 -10.12
N SER A 179 -29.29 14.43 -9.24
CA SER A 179 -30.54 15.01 -8.71
C SER A 179 -30.46 15.47 -7.24
N GLY A 180 -29.27 15.50 -6.63
CA GLY A 180 -29.01 16.20 -5.37
C GLY A 180 -29.61 15.61 -4.07
N ALA A 181 -30.29 14.46 -4.12
CA ALA A 181 -31.14 13.97 -3.01
C ALA A 181 -30.65 12.69 -2.27
N GLY A 182 -29.46 12.17 -2.55
CA GLY A 182 -29.14 10.76 -2.21
C GLY A 182 -28.96 10.39 -0.73
N ILE A 183 -28.33 11.26 0.06
CA ILE A 183 -28.01 10.92 1.46
C ILE A 183 -29.08 11.42 2.43
N GLN A 184 -29.69 12.57 2.15
CA GLN A 184 -30.62 13.22 3.08
C GLN A 184 -31.95 12.47 3.25
N GLU A 185 -32.44 11.80 2.21
CA GLU A 185 -33.68 11.02 2.28
C GLU A 185 -33.55 9.76 3.15
N ASN A 186 -32.33 9.21 3.26
CA ASN A 186 -32.05 8.01 4.06
C ASN A 186 -31.72 8.34 5.53
N LEU A 187 -31.67 9.63 5.90
CA LEU A 187 -31.47 10.04 7.29
C LEU A 187 -32.79 9.96 8.07
N LEU A 188 -32.71 9.45 9.31
CA LEU A 188 -33.79 9.53 10.30
C LEU A 188 -33.98 10.98 10.75
N THR A 189 -34.67 11.75 9.93
CA THR A 189 -35.16 13.09 10.28
C THR A 189 -36.55 12.97 10.91
N ARG A 190 -36.89 13.87 11.83
CA ARG A 190 -38.21 13.92 12.47
C ARG A 190 -39.27 14.25 11.40
N ASN A 191 -40.25 13.39 11.21
CA ASN A 191 -41.20 13.34 10.09
C ASN A 191 -40.60 12.95 8.72
N GLY A 192 -39.41 12.34 8.72
CA GLY A 192 -38.72 11.90 7.50
C GLY A 192 -39.40 10.73 6.79
N PRO A 193 -39.06 10.46 5.52
CA PRO A 193 -39.62 9.35 4.75
C PRO A 193 -39.41 7.99 5.44
N VAL A 194 -38.26 7.79 6.10
CA VAL A 194 -37.95 6.57 6.87
C VAL A 194 -38.87 6.41 8.09
N GLU A 195 -39.16 7.48 8.83
CA GLU A 195 -40.04 7.42 10.02
C GLU A 195 -41.48 7.05 9.64
N LYS A 196 -41.97 7.61 8.52
CA LYS A 196 -43.29 7.25 7.96
C LYS A 196 -43.37 5.78 7.59
N GLU A 197 -42.30 5.22 7.03
CA GLU A 197 -42.27 3.80 6.65
C GLU A 197 -42.12 2.89 7.87
N LEU A 198 -41.38 3.32 8.90
CA LEU A 198 -41.33 2.63 10.20
C LEU A 198 -42.70 2.63 10.90
N GLU A 199 -43.44 3.74 10.84
CA GLU A 199 -44.79 3.82 11.40
C GLU A 199 -45.77 2.90 10.66
N ARG A 200 -45.70 2.86 9.31
CA ARG A 200 -46.44 1.88 8.51
C ARG A 200 -46.08 0.44 8.88
N MET A 201 -44.79 0.12 9.04
CA MET A 201 -44.37 -1.21 9.49
C MET A 201 -44.90 -1.54 10.87
N ARG A 202 -44.95 -0.57 11.79
CA ARG A 202 -45.53 -0.77 13.13
C ARG A 202 -47.03 -1.06 13.07
N PHE A 203 -47.75 -0.37 12.20
CA PHE A 203 -49.17 -0.61 11.98
C PHE A 203 -49.41 -1.99 11.33
N LEU A 204 -48.59 -2.37 10.34
CA LEU A 204 -48.65 -3.69 9.72
C LEU A 204 -48.32 -4.80 10.72
N LEU A 205 -47.31 -4.62 11.58
CA LEU A 205 -46.98 -5.58 12.65
C LEU A 205 -48.10 -5.72 13.67
N ALA A 206 -48.77 -4.62 14.05
CA ALA A 206 -49.94 -4.68 14.94
C ALA A 206 -51.09 -5.45 14.28
N ARG A 207 -51.33 -5.22 12.98
CA ARG A 207 -52.38 -5.90 12.22
C ARG A 207 -52.07 -7.39 12.00
N VAL A 208 -50.81 -7.72 11.71
CA VAL A 208 -50.36 -9.12 11.54
C VAL A 208 -50.35 -9.82 12.90
N GLY A 209 -49.85 -9.20 13.96
CA GLY A 209 -49.90 -9.74 15.32
C GLY A 209 -51.33 -9.95 15.83
N GLY A 210 -52.24 -9.03 15.51
CA GLY A 210 -53.67 -9.18 15.81
C GLY A 210 -54.32 -10.32 15.01
N ARG A 211 -54.00 -10.47 13.72
CA ARG A 211 -54.49 -11.59 12.90
C ARG A 211 -53.91 -12.95 13.32
N VAL A 212 -52.67 -12.98 13.79
CA VAL A 212 -52.03 -14.19 14.32
C VAL A 212 -52.61 -14.57 15.69
N ASN A 213 -52.95 -13.61 16.54
CA ASN A 213 -53.67 -13.87 17.80
C ASN A 213 -55.16 -14.22 17.59
N ALA A 214 -55.74 -13.85 16.45
CA ALA A 214 -57.11 -14.19 16.07
C ALA A 214 -57.22 -15.52 15.31
N LEU A 215 -56.12 -16.25 15.11
CA LEU A 215 -56.16 -17.64 14.69
C LEU A 215 -56.82 -18.44 15.83
N PRO A 216 -57.97 -19.09 15.59
CA PRO A 216 -58.67 -19.83 16.63
C PRO A 216 -57.79 -20.96 17.13
N ASP A 217 -57.64 -21.07 18.46
CA ASP A 217 -57.07 -22.25 19.11
C ASP A 217 -57.83 -23.48 18.59
N GLY A 218 -57.12 -24.35 17.87
CA GLY A 218 -57.62 -25.67 17.52
C GLY A 218 -57.98 -26.38 18.82
N GLY A 219 -59.29 -26.58 19.01
CA GLY A 219 -59.93 -26.94 20.27
C GLY A 219 -59.27 -28.09 21.03
N GLY A 220 -59.21 -27.92 22.35
CA GLY A 220 -58.81 -28.96 23.28
C GLY A 220 -58.80 -28.50 24.75
N SER A 221 -60.00 -28.50 25.35
CA SER A 221 -60.30 -28.60 26.79
C SER A 221 -59.89 -27.48 27.77
N ASP A 222 -60.94 -26.89 28.35
CA ASP A 222 -61.09 -26.35 29.70
C ASP A 222 -59.93 -26.53 30.69
N ALA A 223 -59.33 -25.42 31.12
CA ALA A 223 -58.81 -25.26 32.47
C ALA A 223 -58.68 -23.77 32.85
N ALA A 224 -59.53 -23.36 33.78
CA ALA A 224 -59.31 -22.39 34.85
C ALA A 224 -58.53 -21.10 34.55
N SER A 225 -59.29 -20.01 34.62
CA SER A 225 -58.87 -18.67 35.02
C SER A 225 -57.71 -18.68 36.03
N GLN A 226 -56.51 -18.28 35.60
CA GLN A 226 -55.50 -17.76 36.50
C GLN A 226 -54.68 -16.66 35.79
N ALA A 227 -54.94 -15.42 36.21
CA ALA A 227 -54.09 -14.28 35.89
C ALA A 227 -52.74 -14.49 36.60
N VAL A 228 -51.69 -14.74 35.82
CA VAL A 228 -50.30 -14.76 36.30
C VAL A 228 -49.60 -13.52 35.72
N PRO A 229 -48.93 -12.69 36.54
CA PRO A 229 -48.25 -11.50 36.06
C PRO A 229 -47.00 -11.90 35.25
N VAL A 230 -46.94 -11.41 34.01
CA VAL A 230 -45.89 -11.76 33.04
C VAL A 230 -44.68 -10.84 33.25
N THR A 231 -43.73 -11.30 34.06
CA THR A 231 -42.36 -10.75 34.10
C THR A 231 -41.40 -11.78 33.52
N SER A 232 -41.14 -11.72 32.22
CA SER A 232 -39.91 -12.19 31.51
C SER A 232 -40.16 -12.21 30.00
N SER A 233 -39.39 -11.43 29.22
CA SER A 233 -39.45 -11.36 27.75
C SER A 233 -39.10 -12.68 27.05
N ASP A 234 -38.32 -13.54 27.72
CA ASP A 234 -37.69 -14.71 27.09
C ASP A 234 -38.65 -15.90 26.94
N SER A 235 -39.63 -16.03 27.83
CA SER A 235 -40.66 -17.09 27.75
C SER A 235 -41.66 -16.84 26.61
N LEU A 236 -41.93 -15.57 26.28
CA LEU A 236 -42.75 -15.18 25.14
C LEU A 236 -42.06 -15.52 23.81
N GLY A 237 -40.73 -15.41 23.73
CA GLY A 237 -39.97 -15.71 22.52
C GLY A 237 -40.03 -17.20 22.13
N LEU A 238 -39.92 -18.10 23.12
CA LEU A 238 -39.96 -19.55 22.89
C LEU A 238 -41.37 -20.05 22.56
N ALA A 239 -42.39 -19.55 23.26
CA ALA A 239 -43.78 -19.88 22.96
C ALA A 239 -44.21 -19.35 21.57
N ARG A 240 -43.72 -18.17 21.18
CA ARG A 240 -43.96 -17.59 19.85
C ARG A 240 -43.28 -18.39 18.73
N LYS A 241 -42.03 -18.85 18.91
CA LYS A 241 -41.34 -19.68 17.91
C LYS A 241 -42.09 -20.98 17.62
N ARG A 242 -42.49 -21.70 18.68
CA ARG A 242 -43.26 -22.95 18.53
C ARG A 242 -44.60 -22.76 17.80
N ARG A 243 -45.28 -21.63 18.03
CA ARG A 243 -46.53 -21.30 17.34
C ARG A 243 -46.33 -20.97 15.85
N ILE A 244 -45.24 -20.28 15.51
CA ILE A 244 -44.90 -19.96 14.12
C ILE A 244 -44.52 -21.24 13.37
N ASP A 245 -43.72 -22.11 13.97
CA ASP A 245 -43.32 -23.38 13.36
C ASP A 245 -44.53 -24.30 13.11
N GLN A 246 -45.50 -24.31 14.03
CA GLN A 246 -46.73 -25.08 13.87
C GLN A 246 -47.67 -24.52 12.79
N PHE A 247 -47.71 -23.20 12.62
CA PHE A 247 -48.47 -22.55 11.53
C PHE A 247 -47.84 -22.80 10.15
N LEU A 248 -46.50 -22.81 10.06
CA LEU A 248 -45.79 -23.13 8.82
C LEU A 248 -45.92 -24.60 8.43
N ALA A 249 -46.20 -25.49 9.39
CA ALA A 249 -46.40 -26.92 9.17
C ALA A 249 -47.86 -27.31 8.87
N ASP A 250 -48.82 -26.38 8.94
CA ASP A 250 -50.24 -26.67 8.69
C ASP A 250 -50.54 -26.74 7.18
N ALA A 251 -50.77 -27.97 6.70
CA ALA A 251 -51.07 -28.30 5.30
C ALA A 251 -52.39 -27.66 4.78
N LYS A 252 -53.21 -27.07 5.66
CA LYS A 252 -54.41 -26.31 5.25
C LYS A 252 -54.10 -24.89 4.80
N VAL A 253 -52.98 -24.31 5.25
CA VAL A 253 -52.59 -22.92 4.96
C VAL A 253 -51.68 -22.85 3.73
N PHE A 254 -50.83 -23.86 3.56
CA PHE A 254 -49.97 -24.02 2.38
C PHE A 254 -50.23 -25.38 1.74
N PRO A 255 -51.28 -25.53 0.90
CA PRO A 255 -51.39 -26.70 0.06
C PRO A 255 -50.24 -26.70 -0.95
N SER A 256 -49.55 -27.83 -1.04
CA SER A 256 -48.47 -28.10 -2.01
C SER A 256 -48.93 -27.99 -3.45
#